data_AF-W1J2C4-F1
#
_entry.id   AF-W1J2C4-F1
#
_cell.length_a   1.000
_cell.length_b   1.000
_cell.length_c   1.000
_cell.angle_alpha   90.00
_cell.angle_beta   90.00
_cell.angle_gamma   90.00
#
_symmetry.space_group_name_H-M   'P 1'
#
loop_
_entity.id
_entity.type
_entity.pdbx_description
1 polymer ?
#
loop_
_entity_poly.entity_id
_entity_poly.type
_entity_poly.pdbx_seq_one_letter_code
_entity_poly.pdbx_strand_id
1 'polypeptide(L)'
;MSNENDVNKLILDRRDITDDGCDHSASIIDSYHQAARARSRQPYQPKPKLIQVSLPAMASEPIVNIGERINYGRKIVKGIYELSRLGYSANSIAILLRMPLERVQHVLSCNSSMKRAVYKQVMAAPVPTEKEIMKRLAAESKV
;
A
#
# COMPACT_ATOMS: atom_id res chain seq x y z
N MET A 1 33.16 -16.61 -1.70
CA MET A 1 32.99 -16.11 -0.32
C MET A 1 33.08 -14.60 -0.38
N SER A 2 31.93 -13.93 -0.39
CA SER A 2 31.85 -12.47 -0.42
C SER A 2 31.40 -12.02 0.97
N ASN A 3 32.37 -11.90 1.87
CA ASN A 3 32.17 -11.26 3.16
C ASN A 3 32.11 -9.75 2.91
N GLU A 4 30.91 -9.22 2.78
CA GLU A 4 30.66 -7.81 3.02
C GLU A 4 29.50 -7.73 4.01
N ASN A 5 29.87 -7.61 5.29
CA ASN A 5 29.05 -6.97 6.29
C ASN A 5 28.73 -5.57 5.77
N ASP A 6 27.67 -5.47 4.99
CA ASP A 6 27.17 -4.22 4.42
C ASP A 6 26.45 -3.46 5.55
N VAL A 7 27.24 -2.95 6.50
CA VAL A 7 26.76 -2.13 7.61
C VAL A 7 25.97 -0.93 7.06
N ASN A 8 26.26 -0.50 5.83
CA ASN A 8 25.53 0.54 5.13
C ASN A 8 24.09 0.16 4.77
N LYS A 9 23.77 -1.13 4.56
CA LYS A 9 22.37 -1.59 4.41
C LYS A 9 21.59 -1.54 5.71
N LEU A 10 22.25 -1.71 6.86
CA LEU A 10 21.63 -1.55 8.18
C LEU A 10 21.47 -0.07 8.58
N ILE A 11 22.28 0.83 8.03
CA ILE A 11 22.18 2.29 8.24
C ILE A 11 21.04 2.87 7.40
N LEU A 12 20.71 2.27 6.25
CA LEU A 12 19.51 2.57 5.47
C LEU A 12 18.29 1.81 6.01
N ASP A 13 18.12 1.81 7.34
CA ASP A 13 16.85 1.44 7.97
C ASP A 13 15.82 2.50 7.56
N ARG A 14 15.25 2.34 6.36
CA ARG A 14 14.02 3.00 5.92
C ARG A 14 12.93 2.49 6.83
N ARG A 15 12.90 2.98 8.06
CA ARG A 15 11.73 2.88 8.91
C ARG A 15 10.66 3.62 8.14
N ASP A 16 9.63 2.90 7.72
CA ASP A 16 8.38 3.50 7.27
C ASP A 16 7.77 4.20 8.49
N ILE A 17 8.32 5.36 8.84
CA ILE A 17 7.73 6.25 9.83
C ILE A 17 6.56 6.89 9.11
N THR A 18 5.44 6.16 9.14
CA THR A 18 4.15 6.73 8.79
C THR A 18 3.90 7.81 9.84
N ASP A 19 4.10 9.08 9.46
CA ASP A 19 3.75 10.21 10.30
C ASP A 19 2.23 10.27 10.41
N ASP A 20 1.70 9.94 11.59
CA ASP A 20 0.28 9.99 11.90
C ASP A 20 -0.23 11.43 12.12
N GLY A 21 0.67 12.41 12.06
CA GLY A 21 0.36 13.83 12.15
C GLY A 21 -0.11 14.27 13.53
N CYS A 22 0.16 13.47 14.57
CA CYS A 22 -0.23 13.76 15.94
C CYS A 22 0.96 14.22 16.79
N ASP A 23 0.73 15.15 17.72
CA ASP A 23 1.68 15.49 18.76
C ASP A 23 1.59 14.45 19.90
N HIS A 24 2.67 13.70 20.05
CA HIS A 24 2.84 12.65 21.06
C HIS A 24 3.54 13.15 22.33
N SER A 25 3.99 14.41 22.38
CA SER A 25 4.84 14.96 23.44
C SER A 25 4.26 14.72 24.85
N ALA A 26 3.00 15.09 25.08
CA ALA A 26 2.33 14.92 26.36
C ALA A 26 2.20 13.43 26.76
N SER A 27 1.94 12.55 25.80
CA SER A 27 1.80 11.11 25.98
C SER A 27 3.15 10.44 26.32
N ILE A 28 4.23 10.90 25.70
CA ILE A 28 5.60 10.46 25.99
C ILE A 28 6.02 10.90 27.40
N ILE A 29 5.78 12.16 27.75
CA ILE A 29 6.06 12.69 29.10
C ILE A 29 5.28 11.91 30.17
N ASP A 30 4.00 11.62 29.91
CA ASP A 30 3.18 10.82 30.82
C ASP A 30 3.77 9.40 31.04
N SER A 31 4.26 8.78 29.97
CA SER A 31 4.90 7.46 30.02
C SER A 31 6.19 7.50 30.86
N TYR A 32 7.01 8.54 30.73
CA TYR A 32 8.21 8.72 31.56
C TYR A 32 7.89 8.83 33.06
N HIS A 33 6.79 9.47 33.42
CA HIS A 33 6.38 9.64 34.81
C HIS A 33 5.66 8.43 35.41
N GLN A 34 5.26 7.43 34.59
CA GLN A 34 4.49 6.27 35.06
C GLN A 34 5.20 5.50 36.18
N ALA A 35 6.50 5.24 36.04
CA ALA A 35 7.27 4.52 37.05
C ALA A 35 7.43 5.33 38.36
N ALA A 36 7.55 6.66 38.27
CA ALA A 36 7.61 7.52 39.44
C ALA A 36 6.27 7.55 40.19
N ARG A 37 5.15 7.62 39.46
CA ARG A 37 3.80 7.52 40.04
C ARG A 37 3.55 6.20 40.74
N ALA A 38 3.99 5.09 40.12
CA ALA A 38 3.88 3.76 40.73
C ALA A 38 4.66 3.68 42.06
N ARG A 39 5.89 4.20 42.10
CA ARG A 39 6.72 4.22 43.33
C ARG A 39 6.14 5.11 44.43
N SER A 40 5.62 6.28 44.06
CA SER A 40 4.98 7.22 44.99
C SER A 40 3.54 6.88 45.33
N ARG A 41 3.01 5.75 44.81
CA ARG A 41 1.62 5.28 45.01
C ARG A 41 0.58 6.35 44.68
N GLN A 42 0.87 7.16 43.66
CA GLN A 42 -0.07 8.15 43.16
C GLN A 42 -1.30 7.45 42.57
N PRO A 43 -2.50 8.03 42.70
CA PRO A 43 -3.69 7.54 42.02
C PRO A 43 -3.47 7.43 40.50
N TYR A 44 -4.18 6.50 39.87
CA TYR A 44 -4.13 6.33 38.42
C TYR A 44 -4.53 7.63 37.72
N GLN A 45 -3.70 8.07 36.78
CA GLN A 45 -4.00 9.20 35.90
C GLN A 45 -4.18 8.66 34.48
N PRO A 46 -5.28 9.03 33.79
CA PRO A 46 -5.48 8.60 32.42
C PRO A 46 -4.45 9.26 31.51
N LYS A 47 -3.95 8.48 30.55
CA LYS A 47 -3.00 8.97 29.55
C LYS A 47 -3.60 10.15 28.77
N PRO A 48 -2.86 11.25 28.54
CA PRO A 48 -3.34 12.37 27.77
C PRO A 48 -3.65 11.95 26.33
N LYS A 49 -4.73 12.50 25.79
CA LYS A 49 -5.12 12.27 24.39
C LYS A 49 -4.12 12.95 23.46
N LEU A 50 -3.83 12.29 22.35
CA LEU A 50 -3.00 12.84 21.29
C LEU A 50 -3.71 14.01 20.60
N ILE A 51 -2.96 15.05 20.27
CA ILE A 51 -3.48 16.22 19.57
C ILE A 51 -3.06 16.11 18.13
N GLN A 52 -4.01 16.09 17.19
CA GLN A 52 -3.67 16.13 15.78
C GLN A 52 -3.14 17.51 15.40
N VAL A 53 -1.91 17.57 14.89
CA VAL A 53 -1.23 18.82 14.51
C VAL A 53 -1.10 18.98 13.00
N SER A 54 -1.07 17.88 12.26
CA SER A 54 -1.01 17.87 10.81
C SER A 54 -1.94 16.79 10.22
N LEU A 55 -2.19 16.91 8.91
CA LEU A 55 -2.77 15.79 8.18
C LEU A 55 -1.71 14.70 8.07
N PRO A 56 -2.06 13.43 8.34
CA PRO A 56 -1.11 12.33 8.22
C PRO A 56 -0.58 12.28 6.79
N ALA A 57 0.72 12.02 6.65
CA ALA A 57 1.35 11.88 5.36
C ALA A 57 0.87 10.58 4.70
N MET A 58 -0.27 10.64 4.01
CA MET A 58 -0.73 9.54 3.18
C MET A 58 0.01 9.58 1.84
N ALA A 59 0.62 8.45 1.45
CA ALA A 59 1.11 8.28 0.09
C ALA A 59 -0.03 8.60 -0.88
N SER A 60 0.13 9.67 -1.66
CA SER A 60 -0.86 10.17 -2.63
C SER A 60 -0.83 9.32 -3.90
N GLU A 61 -0.89 8.00 -3.75
CA GLU A 61 -1.06 7.12 -4.90
C GLU A 61 -2.55 7.05 -5.26
N PRO A 62 -2.91 7.07 -6.56
CA PRO A 62 -4.29 6.96 -6.98
C PRO A 62 -4.81 5.54 -6.68
N ILE A 63 -5.48 5.39 -5.54
CA ILE A 63 -6.10 4.12 -5.13
C ILE A 63 -7.44 3.96 -5.85
N VAL A 64 -7.59 2.84 -6.56
CA VAL A 64 -8.86 2.45 -7.20
C VAL A 64 -9.45 1.28 -6.42
N ASN A 65 -10.60 1.47 -5.77
CA ASN A 65 -11.25 0.43 -4.97
C ASN A 65 -11.99 -0.58 -5.87
N ILE A 66 -11.30 -1.58 -6.40
CA ILE A 66 -11.95 -2.66 -7.16
C ILE A 66 -12.59 -3.70 -6.22
N GLY A 67 -11.90 -3.95 -5.10
CA GLY A 67 -12.29 -4.93 -4.09
C GLY A 67 -12.09 -6.39 -4.53
N GLU A 68 -12.46 -7.31 -3.64
CA GLU A 68 -12.44 -8.74 -3.95
C GLU A 68 -13.68 -9.15 -4.77
N ARG A 69 -13.45 -9.91 -5.85
CA ARG A 69 -14.52 -10.44 -6.71
C ARG A 69 -14.26 -11.90 -7.04
N ILE A 70 -15.34 -12.66 -7.22
CA ILE A 70 -15.29 -14.07 -7.67
C ILE A 70 -14.64 -14.16 -9.05
N ASN A 71 -14.99 -13.25 -9.96
CA ASN A 71 -14.41 -13.13 -11.29
C ASN A 71 -14.14 -11.67 -11.62
N TYR A 72 -12.98 -11.40 -12.19
CA TYR A 72 -12.63 -10.07 -12.72
C TYR A 72 -12.98 -10.00 -14.20
N GLY A 73 -13.66 -8.93 -14.60
CA GLY A 73 -14.03 -8.69 -15.99
C GLY A 73 -12.82 -8.45 -16.89
N ARG A 74 -13.02 -8.56 -18.20
CA ARG A 74 -11.97 -8.42 -19.22
C ARG A 74 -11.21 -7.09 -19.12
N LYS A 75 -11.90 -6.02 -18.74
CA LYS A 75 -11.34 -4.68 -18.69
C LYS A 75 -10.45 -4.45 -17.44
N ILE A 76 -10.84 -4.94 -16.26
CA ILE A 76 -9.97 -5.00 -15.06
C ILE A 76 -8.70 -5.81 -15.35
N VAL A 77 -8.85 -7.00 -15.95
CA VAL A 77 -7.72 -7.85 -16.32
C VAL A 77 -6.79 -7.13 -17.31
N LYS A 78 -7.34 -6.39 -18.27
CA LYS A 78 -6.58 -5.55 -19.19
C LYS A 78 -5.76 -4.49 -18.43
N GLY A 79 -6.37 -3.78 -17.48
CA GLY A 79 -5.67 -2.78 -16.66
C GLY A 79 -4.54 -3.37 -15.81
N ILE A 80 -4.73 -4.56 -15.23
CA ILE A 80 -3.67 -5.27 -14.47
C ILE A 80 -2.44 -5.56 -15.37
N TYR A 81 -2.65 -6.00 -16.61
CA TYR A 81 -1.54 -6.23 -17.54
C TYR A 81 -0.88 -4.92 -18.01
N GLU A 82 -1.66 -3.86 -18.23
CA GLU A 82 -1.11 -2.55 -18.58
C GLU A 82 -0.25 -2.01 -17.43
N LEU A 83 -0.67 -2.16 -16.17
CA LEU A 83 0.13 -1.79 -14.99
C LEU A 83 1.39 -2.64 -14.82
N SER A 84 1.29 -3.95 -15.02
CA SER A 84 2.46 -4.84 -14.98
C SER A 84 3.48 -4.48 -16.06
N ARG A 85 3.02 -4.06 -17.25
CA ARG A 85 3.89 -3.61 -18.34
C ARG A 85 4.62 -2.30 -18.01
N LEU A 86 4.01 -1.43 -17.21
CA LEU A 86 4.64 -0.20 -16.71
C LEU A 86 5.69 -0.44 -15.62
N GLY A 87 5.88 -1.69 -15.18
CA GLY A 87 6.90 -2.06 -14.18
C GLY A 87 6.37 -2.16 -12.76
N TYR A 88 5.06 -2.03 -12.53
CA TYR A 88 4.47 -2.23 -11.22
C TYR A 88 4.55 -3.72 -10.81
N SER A 89 5.05 -3.95 -9.59
CA SER A 89 5.05 -5.29 -8.97
C SER A 89 3.63 -5.77 -8.66
N ALA A 90 3.44 -7.08 -8.52
CA ALA A 90 2.15 -7.65 -8.13
C ALA A 90 1.65 -7.11 -6.77
N ASN A 91 2.58 -6.85 -5.84
CA ASN A 91 2.27 -6.27 -4.52
C ASN A 91 1.75 -4.83 -4.66
N SER A 92 2.44 -3.98 -5.43
CA SER A 92 2.00 -2.61 -5.68
C SER A 92 0.66 -2.56 -6.40
N ILE A 93 0.42 -3.44 -7.38
CA ILE A 93 -0.89 -3.53 -8.07
C ILE A 93 -1.99 -3.96 -7.10
N ALA A 94 -1.72 -4.90 -6.21
CA ALA A 94 -2.67 -5.36 -5.19
C ALA A 94 -3.07 -4.23 -4.24
N ILE A 95 -2.09 -3.46 -3.76
CA ILE A 95 -2.32 -2.28 -2.90
C ILE A 95 -3.13 -1.23 -3.66
N LEU A 96 -2.70 -0.91 -4.87
CA LEU A 96 -3.27 0.16 -5.68
C LEU A 96 -4.72 -0.11 -6.13
N LEU A 97 -5.06 -1.38 -6.39
CA LEU A 97 -6.41 -1.80 -6.76
C LEU A 97 -7.27 -2.30 -5.59
N ARG A 98 -6.72 -2.31 -4.37
CA ARG A 98 -7.30 -2.97 -3.18
C ARG A 98 -7.81 -4.39 -3.47
N MET A 99 -6.96 -5.18 -4.11
CA MET A 99 -7.22 -6.57 -4.45
C MET A 99 -6.32 -7.51 -3.64
N PRO A 100 -6.75 -8.76 -3.35
CA PRO A 100 -5.86 -9.73 -2.73
C PRO A 100 -4.68 -10.09 -3.64
N LEU A 101 -3.48 -10.18 -3.06
CA LEU A 101 -2.24 -10.46 -3.80
C LEU A 101 -2.31 -11.74 -4.64
N GLU A 102 -2.82 -12.82 -4.04
CA GLU A 102 -2.98 -14.13 -4.69
C GLU A 102 -3.80 -14.03 -5.98
N ARG A 103 -4.82 -13.16 -5.96
CA ARG A 103 -5.70 -12.95 -7.11
C ARG A 103 -4.99 -12.20 -8.23
N VAL A 104 -4.19 -11.19 -7.88
CA VAL A 104 -3.36 -10.46 -8.86
C VAL A 104 -2.34 -11.42 -9.49
N GLN A 105 -1.65 -12.23 -8.70
CA GLN A 105 -0.71 -13.24 -9.20
C GLN A 105 -1.41 -14.26 -10.12
N HIS A 106 -2.60 -14.72 -9.74
CA HIS A 106 -3.39 -15.62 -10.57
C HIS A 106 -3.86 -14.95 -11.88
N VAL A 107 -4.12 -13.65 -11.90
CA VAL A 107 -4.39 -12.92 -13.15
C VAL A 107 -3.13 -12.87 -14.01
N LEU A 108 -1.98 -12.55 -13.42
CA LEU A 108 -0.70 -12.46 -14.12
C LEU A 108 -0.22 -13.80 -14.69
N SER A 109 -0.58 -14.94 -14.10
CA SER A 109 -0.16 -16.27 -14.57
C SER A 109 -0.71 -16.69 -15.94
N CYS A 110 -1.64 -15.94 -16.55
CA CYS A 110 -2.11 -16.17 -17.94
C CYS A 110 -2.65 -17.59 -18.24
N ASN A 111 -3.19 -18.29 -17.23
CA ASN A 111 -3.63 -19.70 -17.38
C ASN A 111 -4.91 -19.88 -18.23
N SER A 112 -5.77 -18.86 -18.34
CA SER A 112 -7.05 -18.94 -19.06
C SER A 112 -6.94 -18.42 -20.51
N SER A 113 -7.72 -18.99 -21.44
CA SER A 113 -7.81 -18.55 -22.84
C SER A 113 -8.18 -17.06 -22.98
N MET A 114 -9.11 -16.58 -22.17
CA MET A 114 -9.49 -15.15 -22.11
C MET A 114 -8.30 -14.28 -21.72
N LYS A 115 -7.55 -14.69 -20.66
CA LYS A 115 -6.39 -13.96 -20.15
C LYS A 115 -5.29 -13.85 -21.22
N ARG A 116 -5.00 -14.95 -21.92
CA ARG A 116 -4.03 -14.99 -23.02
C ARG A 116 -4.43 -14.08 -24.19
N ALA A 117 -5.71 -14.05 -24.55
CA ALA A 117 -6.21 -13.17 -25.60
C ALA A 117 -6.05 -11.69 -25.22
N VAL A 118 -6.38 -11.33 -23.98
CA VAL A 118 -6.19 -9.95 -23.47
C VAL A 118 -4.71 -9.59 -23.39
N TYR A 119 -3.87 -10.50 -22.90
CA TYR A 119 -2.43 -10.29 -22.83
C TYR A 119 -1.84 -9.98 -24.22
N LYS A 120 -2.17 -10.78 -25.24
CA LYS A 120 -1.75 -10.51 -26.62
C LYS A 120 -2.22 -9.14 -27.11
N GLN A 121 -3.45 -8.75 -26.81
CA GLN A 121 -3.99 -7.43 -27.17
C GLN A 121 -3.24 -6.29 -26.47
N VAL A 122 -2.93 -6.42 -25.18
CA VAL A 122 -2.21 -5.40 -24.40
C VAL A 122 -0.77 -5.27 -24.89
N MET A 123 -0.12 -6.37 -25.23
CA MET A 123 1.26 -6.36 -25.72
C MET A 123 1.37 -5.78 -27.14
N ALA A 124 0.36 -5.98 -27.99
CA ALA A 124 0.31 -5.39 -29.33
C ALA A 124 -0.07 -3.90 -29.33
N ALA A 125 -0.76 -3.42 -28.28
CA ALA A 125 -1.19 -2.03 -28.17
C ALA A 125 -0.05 -1.07 -27.78
N PRO A 126 -0.13 0.22 -28.13
CA PRO A 126 0.78 1.24 -27.61
C PRO A 126 0.64 1.35 -26.09
N VAL A 127 1.74 1.71 -25.40
CA VAL A 127 1.77 1.84 -23.94
C VAL A 127 0.90 3.03 -23.52
N PRO A 128 -0.21 2.80 -22.80
CA PRO A 128 -1.06 3.89 -22.32
C PRO A 128 -0.43 4.58 -21.10
N THR A 129 -0.80 5.84 -20.87
CA THR A 129 -0.34 6.59 -19.69
C THR A 129 -1.01 6.05 -18.44
N GLU A 130 -0.29 5.98 -17.32
CA GLU A 130 -0.81 5.48 -16.04
C GLU A 130 -2.16 6.12 -15.66
N LYS A 131 -2.27 7.45 -15.77
CA LYS A 131 -3.49 8.22 -15.47
C LYS A 131 -4.72 7.73 -16.26
N GLU A 132 -4.54 7.32 -17.51
CA GLU A 132 -5.63 6.81 -18.36
C GLU A 132 -6.05 5.39 -17.97
N ILE A 133 -5.09 4.56 -17.54
CA ILE A 133 -5.37 3.23 -16.99
C ILE A 133 -6.18 3.40 -15.71
N MET A 134 -5.72 4.25 -14.79
CA MET A 134 -6.42 4.52 -13.53
C MET A 134 -7.82 5.08 -13.76
N LYS A 135 -8.00 6.03 -14.69
CA LYS A 135 -9.33 6.57 -15.03
C LYS A 135 -10.28 5.49 -15.54
N ARG A 136 -9.81 4.57 -16.38
CA ARG A 136 -10.61 3.44 -16.90
C ARG A 136 -10.95 2.44 -15.79
N LEU A 137 -9.98 2.12 -14.94
CA LEU A 137 -10.20 1.24 -13.79
C LEU A 137 -11.15 1.87 -12.76
N ALA A 138 -11.07 3.19 -12.54
CA ALA A 138 -11.97 3.93 -11.65
C ALA A 138 -13.41 3.98 -12.19
N ALA A 139 -13.62 3.96 -13.50
CA ALA A 139 -14.96 3.80 -14.08
C ALA A 139 -15.53 2.39 -13.87
N GLU A 140 -14.71 1.41 -13.51
CA GLU A 140 -15.08 0.00 -13.29
C GLU A 140 -15.09 -0.43 -11.82
N SER A 141 -14.47 0.37 -10.94
CA SER A 141 -14.77 0.34 -9.52
C SER A 141 -16.22 0.79 -9.35
N LYS A 142 -17.09 -0.17 -9.03
CA LYS A 142 -18.45 0.15 -8.62
C LYS A 142 -18.38 0.82 -7.24
N VAL A 143 -19.24 1.83 -7.10
CA VAL A 143 -19.79 2.35 -5.83
C VAL A 143 -19.99 1.23 -4.81
#